data_AF-U2FER2-F1
#
_entry.id   AF-U2FER2-F1
#
_cell.length_a   1.000
_cell.length_b   1.000
_cell.length_c   1.000
_cell.angle_alpha   90.00
_cell.angle_beta   90.00
_cell.angle_gamma   90.00
#
_symmetry.space_group_name_H-M   'P 1'
#
loop_
_entity.id
_entity.type
_entity.pdbx_description
1 polymer ?
#
loop_
_entity_poly.entity_id
_entity_poly.type
_entity_poly.pdbx_seq_one_letter_code
_entity_poly.pdbx_strand_id
1 'polypeptide(L)'
;MEFRKFLRVFILFIICLYTIPFLYHYLIFDDYSESPEMVKVYRTKKGEFAEVPLEEYVIGVVAAEMPATFETDALKAQAIAARTYVLKYKQGKDYKDKGYITDSTTHQVYKSDDELRGMWGEKYYYYNTKISQAVLDTKGKVIVYQDELIVPVYFSMSNGYTESSSDFWGYHHPYLQSVESVWDQNLEIAEDVTSLSVEEVNRILGINLKDNNSVGVIKETEGKRVAEIELDGKTFSGAKVMDLLGLKSSDFELDVQGNQVVFITHGFGHGVGMSQYGAQGMAKAGKDYDEIIHYYYKDVKIVNYGN
;
A
#
# COMPACT_ATOMS: atom_id res chain seq x y z
N MET A 1 11.58 17.63 53.59
CA MET A 1 10.80 18.60 52.79
C MET A 1 11.10 18.46 51.29
N GLU A 2 12.37 18.28 50.91
CA GLU A 2 12.86 18.05 49.54
C GLU A 2 12.19 16.87 48.80
N PHE A 3 12.09 15.69 49.42
CA PHE A 3 11.53 14.50 48.77
C PHE A 3 10.06 14.66 48.34
N ARG A 4 9.23 15.35 49.13
CA ARG A 4 7.83 15.61 48.78
C ARG A 4 7.69 16.61 47.63
N LYS A 5 8.63 17.54 47.47
CA LYS A 5 8.68 18.45 46.31
C LYS A 5 9.11 17.69 45.05
N PHE A 6 10.16 16.87 45.15
CA PHE A 6 10.61 16.01 44.05
C PHE A 6 9.49 15.07 43.58
N LEU A 7 8.81 14.40 44.50
CA LEU A 7 7.70 13.48 44.17
C LEU A 7 6.54 14.20 43.48
N ARG A 8 6.20 15.44 43.88
CA ARG A 8 5.15 16.24 43.21
C ARG A 8 5.55 16.64 41.79
N VAL A 9 6.80 17.07 41.59
CA VAL A 9 7.31 17.41 40.25
C VAL A 9 7.38 16.18 39.35
N PHE A 10 7.80 15.03 39.90
CA PHE A 10 7.84 13.76 39.17
C PHE A 10 6.44 13.27 38.79
N ILE A 11 5.47 13.36 39.70
CA ILE A 11 4.06 13.04 39.39
C ILE A 11 3.50 13.99 38.33
N LEU A 12 3.76 15.30 38.42
CA LEU A 12 3.32 16.26 37.41
C LEU A 12 3.97 15.99 36.05
N PHE A 13 5.25 15.59 36.02
CA PHE A 13 5.94 15.20 34.80
C PHE A 13 5.33 13.94 34.17
N ILE A 14 5.03 12.92 34.97
CA ILE A 14 4.32 11.72 34.52
C ILE A 14 2.93 12.08 34.00
N ILE A 15 2.16 12.90 34.72
CA ILE A 15 0.84 13.35 34.26
C ILE A 15 0.98 14.06 32.90
N CYS A 16 1.92 15.00 32.77
CA CYS A 16 2.15 15.72 31.50
C CYS A 16 2.57 14.79 30.36
N LEU A 17 3.38 13.76 30.63
CA LEU A 17 3.77 12.74 29.64
C LEU A 17 2.56 12.01 29.04
N TYR A 18 1.46 11.85 29.79
CA TYR A 18 0.25 11.20 29.30
C TYR A 18 -0.84 12.19 28.86
N THR A 19 -0.95 13.37 29.48
CA THR A 19 -2.00 14.35 29.16
C THR A 19 -1.66 15.22 27.96
N ILE A 20 -0.39 15.57 27.73
CA ILE A 20 0.01 16.40 26.58
C ILE A 20 -0.24 15.65 25.26
N PRO A 21 0.14 14.37 25.07
CA PRO A 21 -0.19 13.63 23.85
C PRO A 21 -1.69 13.49 23.65
N PHE A 22 -2.46 13.30 24.73
CA PHE A 22 -3.92 13.21 24.66
C PHE A 22 -4.56 14.54 24.23
N LEU A 23 -4.15 15.67 24.81
CA LEU A 23 -4.61 17.01 24.44
C LEU A 23 -4.18 17.38 23.02
N TYR A 24 -2.95 17.04 22.63
CA TYR A 24 -2.44 17.26 21.28
C TYR A 24 -3.23 16.44 20.25
N HIS A 25 -3.49 15.17 20.55
CA HIS A 25 -4.35 14.31 19.74
C HIS A 25 -5.77 14.88 19.61
N TYR A 26 -6.36 15.38 20.70
CA TYR A 26 -7.68 16.01 20.69
C TYR A 26 -7.73 17.26 19.81
N LEU A 27 -6.73 18.13 19.90
CA LEU A 27 -6.63 19.35 19.08
C LEU A 27 -6.43 19.04 17.58
N ILE A 28 -5.64 18.01 17.26
CA ILE A 28 -5.51 17.52 15.89
C ILE A 28 -6.87 16.99 15.39
N PHE A 29 -7.62 16.28 16.24
CA PHE A 29 -8.86 15.66 15.81
C PHE A 29 -9.98 16.64 15.48
N ASP A 30 -10.05 17.79 16.16
CA ASP A 30 -11.02 18.83 15.82
C ASP A 30 -10.80 19.39 14.39
N ASP A 31 -9.54 19.50 13.92
CA ASP A 31 -9.22 19.98 12.56
C ASP A 31 -9.61 18.97 11.44
N TYR A 32 -9.82 17.69 11.76
CA TYR A 32 -10.29 16.68 10.78
C TYR A 32 -11.74 16.87 10.37
N SER A 33 -12.58 17.36 11.28
CA SER A 33 -14.03 17.43 11.06
C SER A 33 -14.46 18.47 10.03
N GLU A 34 -13.56 19.40 9.65
CA GLU A 34 -13.86 20.50 8.73
C GLU A 34 -13.62 20.18 7.24
N SER A 35 -13.22 18.95 6.87
CA SER A 35 -13.09 18.59 5.45
C SER A 35 -14.47 18.52 4.78
N PRO A 36 -14.78 19.38 3.78
CA PRO A 36 -16.10 19.36 3.12
C PRO A 36 -16.32 18.13 2.25
N GLU A 37 -15.24 17.46 1.82
CA GLU A 37 -15.33 16.26 1.00
C GLU A 37 -15.56 15.02 1.88
N MET A 38 -16.62 14.27 1.58
CA MET A 38 -17.00 13.04 2.28
C MET A 38 -16.71 11.82 1.41
N VAL A 39 -16.34 10.71 2.04
CA VAL A 39 -16.11 9.41 1.39
C VAL A 39 -17.12 8.41 1.93
N LYS A 40 -17.95 7.87 1.03
CA LYS A 40 -18.86 6.77 1.34
C LYS A 40 -18.14 5.43 1.15
N VAL A 41 -17.93 4.71 2.25
CA VAL A 41 -17.19 3.45 2.32
C VAL A 41 -18.15 2.31 2.64
N TYR A 42 -18.15 1.26 1.82
CA TYR A 42 -18.79 -0.01 2.12
C TYR A 42 -17.83 -0.90 2.92
N ARG A 43 -18.17 -1.19 4.17
CA ARG A 43 -17.40 -2.02 5.10
C ARG A 43 -17.69 -3.50 4.83
N THR A 44 -16.87 -4.15 4.00
CA THR A 44 -17.12 -5.48 3.44
C THR A 44 -17.39 -6.56 4.48
N LYS A 45 -16.65 -6.57 5.59
CA LYS A 45 -16.82 -7.55 6.69
C LYS A 45 -18.08 -7.32 7.51
N LYS A 46 -18.54 -6.07 7.61
CA LYS A 46 -19.71 -5.67 8.41
C LYS A 46 -20.99 -5.61 7.59
N GLY A 47 -20.88 -5.51 6.26
CA GLY A 47 -22.03 -5.38 5.36
C GLY A 47 -22.74 -4.03 5.45
N GLU A 48 -22.07 -2.98 5.92
CA GLU A 48 -22.66 -1.66 6.20
C GLU A 48 -21.93 -0.53 5.47
N PHE A 49 -22.56 0.64 5.40
CA PHE A 49 -21.95 1.86 4.86
C PHE A 49 -21.53 2.81 5.97
N ALA A 50 -20.39 3.46 5.78
CA ALA A 50 -19.93 4.59 6.59
C ALA A 50 -19.68 5.79 5.67
N GLU A 51 -20.06 6.99 6.13
CA GLU A 51 -19.67 8.25 5.48
C GLU A 51 -18.65 8.94 6.39
N VAL A 52 -17.46 9.18 5.86
CA VAL A 52 -16.28 9.60 6.61
C VAL A 52 -15.68 10.84 5.94
N PRO A 53 -15.29 11.90 6.66
CA PRO A 53 -14.54 13.01 6.10
C PRO A 53 -13.28 12.52 5.38
N LEU A 54 -12.93 13.13 4.25
CA LEU A 54 -11.81 12.69 3.40
C LEU A 54 -10.50 12.50 4.17
N GLU A 55 -10.12 13.45 5.02
CA GLU A 55 -8.86 13.38 5.76
C GLU A 55 -8.88 12.26 6.82
N GLU A 56 -10.02 12.02 7.47
CA GLU A 56 -10.17 10.88 8.39
C GLU A 56 -10.13 9.54 7.64
N TYR A 57 -10.74 9.48 6.45
CA TYR A 57 -10.62 8.31 5.57
C TYR A 57 -9.16 8.03 5.21
N VAL A 58 -8.41 9.07 4.82
CA VAL A 58 -6.98 8.93 4.47
C VAL A 58 -6.14 8.46 5.65
N ILE A 59 -6.41 8.90 6.89
CA ILE A 59 -5.76 8.36 8.10
C ILE A 59 -6.00 6.85 8.21
N GLY A 60 -7.26 6.43 8.09
CA GLY A 60 -7.63 5.02 8.19
C GLY A 60 -7.00 4.16 7.09
N VAL A 61 -6.79 4.71 5.90
CA VAL A 61 -6.06 4.05 4.80
C VAL A 61 -4.57 3.96 5.10
N VAL A 62 -3.90 5.07 5.43
CA VAL A 62 -2.45 5.07 5.73
C VAL A 62 -2.14 4.12 6.88
N ALA A 63 -2.98 4.10 7.92
CA ALA A 63 -2.84 3.20 9.07
C ALA A 63 -3.05 1.71 8.73
N ALA A 64 -3.83 1.41 7.69
CA ALA A 64 -4.09 0.05 7.25
C ALA A 64 -3.04 -0.46 6.24
N GLU A 65 -2.47 0.44 5.45
CA GLU A 65 -1.56 0.13 4.35
C GLU A 65 -0.08 0.14 4.76
N MET A 66 0.31 1.01 5.69
CA MET A 66 1.71 1.15 6.11
C MET A 66 1.90 0.94 7.62
N PRO A 67 3.00 0.28 8.05
CA PRO A 67 3.34 0.24 9.46
C PRO A 67 3.55 1.65 10.02
N ALA A 68 2.87 1.97 11.13
CA ALA A 68 2.99 3.28 11.78
C ALA A 68 4.42 3.64 12.23
N THR A 69 5.32 2.65 12.28
CA THR A 69 6.74 2.83 12.58
C THR A 69 7.56 3.39 11.42
N PHE A 70 7.03 3.39 10.19
CA PHE A 70 7.71 3.95 9.02
C PHE A 70 7.96 5.45 9.19
N GLU A 71 8.96 5.96 8.49
CA GLU A 71 9.37 7.36 8.54
C GLU A 71 8.23 8.28 8.09
N THR A 72 8.22 9.48 8.67
CA THR A 72 7.13 10.44 8.47
C THR A 72 6.97 10.81 6.99
N ASP A 73 8.06 10.98 6.23
CA ASP A 73 7.98 11.31 4.81
C ASP A 73 7.46 10.16 3.94
N ALA A 74 7.71 8.91 4.33
CA ALA A 74 7.08 7.75 3.67
C ALA A 74 5.57 7.72 3.94
N LEU A 75 5.14 7.99 5.17
CA LEU A 75 3.71 8.12 5.53
C LEU A 75 3.03 9.29 4.80
N LYS A 76 3.74 10.41 4.62
CA LYS A 76 3.28 11.58 3.84
C LYS A 76 3.08 11.23 2.37
N ALA A 77 4.03 10.54 1.74
CA ALA A 77 3.91 10.10 0.37
C ALA A 77 2.69 9.19 0.17
N GLN A 78 2.46 8.25 1.09
CA GLN A 78 1.28 7.39 1.09
C GLN A 78 -0.02 8.15 1.31
N ALA A 79 -0.05 9.16 2.20
CA ALA A 79 -1.23 9.99 2.40
C ALA A 79 -1.64 10.71 1.12
N ILE A 80 -0.68 11.29 0.39
CA ILE A 80 -0.91 11.96 -0.89
C ILE A 80 -1.39 10.98 -1.96
N ALA A 81 -0.76 9.80 -2.06
CA ALA A 81 -1.18 8.75 -2.99
C ALA A 81 -2.61 8.25 -2.68
N ALA A 82 -2.92 7.99 -1.40
CA ALA A 82 -4.24 7.52 -0.99
C ALA A 82 -5.33 8.56 -1.23
N ARG A 83 -5.07 9.84 -0.92
CA ARG A 83 -5.99 10.94 -1.22
C ARG A 83 -6.25 11.07 -2.72
N THR A 84 -5.19 10.99 -3.52
CA THR A 84 -5.29 11.03 -4.98
C THR A 84 -6.11 9.86 -5.52
N TYR A 85 -5.92 8.65 -4.97
CA TYR A 85 -6.66 7.46 -5.38
C TYR A 85 -8.16 7.62 -5.19
N VAL A 86 -8.60 7.96 -3.98
CA VAL A 86 -10.04 8.06 -3.69
C VAL A 86 -10.70 9.18 -4.48
N LEU A 87 -10.02 10.32 -4.66
CA LEU A 87 -10.54 11.41 -5.49
C LEU A 87 -10.61 11.03 -6.97
N LYS A 88 -9.60 10.34 -7.52
CA LYS A 88 -9.63 9.83 -8.90
C LYS A 88 -10.75 8.81 -9.09
N TYR A 89 -10.90 7.87 -8.17
CA TYR A 89 -11.94 6.84 -8.24
C TYR A 89 -13.34 7.46 -8.25
N LYS A 90 -13.56 8.50 -7.43
CA LYS A 90 -14.83 9.26 -7.39
C LYS A 90 -15.22 9.92 -8.71
N GLN A 91 -14.25 10.24 -9.57
CA GLN A 91 -14.50 10.80 -10.92
C GLN A 91 -14.88 9.71 -11.95
N GLY A 92 -14.55 8.45 -11.66
CA GLY A 92 -14.72 7.30 -12.54
C GLY A 92 -16.17 6.85 -12.70
N LYS A 93 -16.43 6.11 -13.79
CA LYS A 93 -17.76 5.57 -14.10
C LYS A 93 -18.27 4.62 -13.02
N ASP A 94 -17.41 3.72 -12.54
CA ASP A 94 -17.76 2.75 -11.50
C ASP A 94 -18.27 3.41 -10.22
N TYR A 95 -17.65 4.52 -9.80
CA TYR A 95 -18.15 5.27 -8.66
C TYR A 95 -19.44 6.03 -8.98
N LYS A 96 -19.60 6.57 -10.20
CA LYS A 96 -20.87 7.19 -10.62
C LYS A 96 -22.03 6.20 -10.61
N ASP A 97 -21.76 4.92 -10.91
CA ASP A 97 -22.76 3.86 -10.91
C ASP A 97 -23.03 3.31 -9.50
N LYS A 98 -21.99 3.11 -8.67
CA LYS A 98 -22.10 2.50 -7.33
C LYS A 98 -22.32 3.50 -6.20
N GLY A 99 -21.65 4.64 -6.24
CA GLY A 99 -21.66 5.70 -5.23
C GLY A 99 -20.81 5.44 -3.97
N TYR A 100 -19.94 4.42 -3.96
CA TYR A 100 -19.10 4.07 -2.81
C TYR A 100 -17.78 3.38 -3.19
N ILE A 101 -16.83 3.38 -2.25
CA ILE A 101 -15.57 2.61 -2.28
C ILE A 101 -15.65 1.43 -1.29
N THR A 102 -14.84 0.38 -1.44
CA THR A 102 -14.76 -0.74 -0.47
C THR A 102 -13.49 -0.67 0.37
N ASP A 103 -13.50 -1.28 1.56
CA ASP A 103 -12.35 -1.38 2.48
C ASP A 103 -11.43 -2.59 2.19
N SER A 104 -11.31 -2.99 0.92
CA SER A 104 -10.56 -4.16 0.46
C SER A 104 -9.47 -3.79 -0.53
N THR A 105 -8.60 -4.75 -0.85
CA THR A 105 -7.56 -4.64 -1.89
C THR A 105 -8.09 -4.34 -3.30
N THR A 106 -9.41 -4.43 -3.50
CA THR A 106 -10.08 -3.95 -4.73
C THR A 106 -9.97 -2.44 -4.87
N HIS A 107 -9.90 -1.71 -3.76
CA HIS A 107 -9.69 -0.28 -3.76
C HIS A 107 -8.52 0.11 -2.87
N GLN A 108 -8.77 0.23 -1.56
CA GLN A 108 -7.77 0.49 -0.53
C GLN A 108 -8.26 -0.12 0.77
N VAL A 109 -7.37 -0.66 1.58
CA VAL A 109 -7.76 -1.15 2.90
C VAL A 109 -8.06 0.07 3.78
N TYR A 110 -9.20 0.04 4.47
CA TYR A 110 -9.59 1.10 5.40
C TYR A 110 -9.88 0.50 6.78
N LYS A 111 -9.35 1.13 7.83
CA LYS A 111 -9.67 0.83 9.23
C LYS A 111 -10.29 2.06 9.90
N SER A 112 -11.40 1.86 10.60
CA SER A 112 -12.03 2.92 11.40
C SER A 112 -11.25 3.16 12.68
N ASP A 113 -11.50 4.30 13.33
CA ASP A 113 -10.85 4.65 14.60
C ASP A 113 -10.94 3.54 15.66
N ASP A 114 -12.12 2.93 15.84
CA ASP A 114 -12.32 1.79 16.75
C ASP A 114 -11.44 0.58 16.40
N GLU A 115 -11.26 0.29 15.11
CA GLU A 115 -10.40 -0.80 14.65
C GLU A 115 -8.92 -0.48 14.91
N LEU A 116 -8.53 0.78 14.77
CA LEU A 116 -7.18 1.25 15.07
C LEU A 116 -6.90 1.19 16.58
N ARG A 117 -7.86 1.58 17.44
CA ARG A 117 -7.75 1.42 18.90
C ARG A 117 -7.56 -0.04 19.29
N GLY A 118 -8.34 -0.94 18.68
CA GLY A 118 -8.19 -2.38 18.89
C GLY A 118 -6.84 -2.92 18.42
N MET A 119 -6.36 -2.47 17.26
CA MET A 119 -5.11 -2.92 16.64
C MET A 119 -3.86 -2.49 17.42
N TRP A 120 -3.84 -1.26 17.94
CA TRP A 120 -2.65 -0.68 18.59
C TRP A 120 -2.68 -0.70 20.11
N GLY A 121 -3.85 -0.90 20.73
CA GLY A 121 -4.01 -0.94 22.19
C GLY A 121 -3.40 0.29 22.85
N GLU A 122 -2.49 0.09 23.81
CA GLU A 122 -1.83 1.18 24.54
C GLU A 122 -1.00 2.12 23.65
N LYS A 123 -0.55 1.64 22.48
CA LYS A 123 0.22 2.46 21.52
C LYS A 123 -0.66 3.27 20.58
N TYR A 124 -1.99 3.15 20.69
CA TYR A 124 -2.93 3.83 19.79
C TYR A 124 -2.66 5.33 19.68
N TYR A 125 -2.60 6.05 20.80
CA TYR A 125 -2.42 7.51 20.75
C TYR A 125 -1.08 7.89 20.12
N TYR A 126 -0.03 7.11 20.34
CA TYR A 126 1.29 7.38 19.76
C TYR A 126 1.28 7.19 18.23
N TYR A 127 0.83 6.02 17.76
CA TYR A 127 0.81 5.71 16.33
C TYR A 127 -0.22 6.53 15.56
N ASN A 128 -1.43 6.69 16.11
CA ASN A 128 -2.47 7.48 15.49
C ASN A 128 -2.01 8.92 15.34
N THR A 129 -1.45 9.55 16.37
CA THR A 129 -0.95 10.93 16.30
C THR A 129 0.11 11.12 15.22
N LYS A 130 1.04 10.16 15.06
CA LYS A 130 2.08 10.23 14.02
C LYS A 130 1.48 10.19 12.62
N ILE A 131 0.58 9.24 12.36
CA ILE A 131 -0.09 9.11 11.05
C ILE A 131 -0.98 10.32 10.77
N SER A 132 -1.77 10.70 11.77
CA SER A 132 -2.59 11.91 11.79
C SER A 132 -1.79 13.14 11.36
N GLN A 133 -0.61 13.36 11.93
CA GLN A 133 0.25 14.49 11.58
C GLN A 133 0.75 14.40 10.13
N ALA A 134 1.15 13.22 9.65
CA ALA A 134 1.60 13.04 8.27
C ALA A 134 0.49 13.37 7.25
N VAL A 135 -0.76 12.99 7.56
CA VAL A 135 -1.94 13.32 6.75
C VAL A 135 -2.19 14.84 6.75
N LEU A 136 -2.14 15.48 7.92
CA LEU A 136 -2.36 16.93 8.05
C LEU A 136 -1.29 17.77 7.36
N ASP A 137 -0.02 17.42 7.50
CA ASP A 137 1.11 18.08 6.83
C ASP A 137 1.00 18.01 5.28
N THR A 138 0.15 17.12 4.79
CA THR A 138 -0.15 16.93 3.37
C THR A 138 -1.61 17.16 3.01
N LYS A 139 -2.38 17.82 3.90
CA LYS A 139 -3.82 18.12 3.70
C LYS A 139 -4.04 18.75 2.34
N GLY A 140 -4.99 18.20 1.58
CA GLY A 140 -5.32 18.66 0.23
C GLY A 140 -4.29 18.37 -0.87
N LYS A 141 -3.08 17.89 -0.58
CA LYS A 141 -2.10 17.57 -1.63
C LYS A 141 -2.49 16.31 -2.39
N VAL A 142 -2.43 16.40 -3.73
CA VAL A 142 -2.73 15.34 -4.69
C VAL A 142 -1.70 15.29 -5.81
N ILE A 143 -1.63 14.16 -6.51
CA ILE A 143 -0.70 13.91 -7.62
C ILE A 143 -1.44 14.06 -8.95
N VAL A 144 -0.91 14.89 -9.84
CA VAL A 144 -1.47 15.12 -11.18
C VAL A 144 -0.44 14.88 -12.27
N TYR A 145 -0.90 14.42 -13.43
CA TYR A 145 -0.15 14.38 -14.68
C TYR A 145 -0.98 15.09 -15.74
N GLN A 146 -0.41 16.06 -16.43
CA GLN A 146 -1.13 16.92 -17.39
C GLN A 146 -2.43 17.52 -16.80
N ASP A 147 -2.34 17.99 -15.55
CA ASP A 147 -3.41 18.62 -14.78
C ASP A 147 -4.62 17.69 -14.46
N GLU A 148 -4.51 16.40 -14.75
CA GLU A 148 -5.47 15.38 -14.33
C GLU A 148 -4.92 14.55 -13.17
N LEU A 149 -5.80 14.17 -12.22
CA LEU A 149 -5.45 13.21 -11.17
C LEU A 149 -4.95 11.91 -11.80
N ILE A 150 -3.81 11.42 -11.33
CA ILE A 150 -3.28 10.13 -11.76
C ILE A 150 -4.06 8.96 -11.13
N VAL A 151 -3.75 7.75 -11.56
CA VAL A 151 -4.07 6.51 -10.82
C VAL A 151 -2.82 6.13 -10.00
N PRO A 152 -2.75 6.48 -8.70
CA PRO A 152 -1.53 6.39 -7.89
C PRO A 152 -1.41 5.01 -7.25
N VAL A 153 -1.22 3.97 -8.06
CA VAL A 153 -1.07 2.60 -7.53
C VAL A 153 0.21 2.47 -6.70
N TYR A 154 0.12 1.72 -5.62
CA TYR A 154 1.22 1.45 -4.70
C TYR A 154 1.14 0.01 -4.21
N PHE A 155 2.26 -0.54 -3.77
CA PHE A 155 2.37 -1.93 -3.33
C PHE A 155 3.39 -2.06 -2.20
N SER A 156 3.45 -3.22 -1.55
CA SER A 156 4.26 -3.41 -0.35
C SER A 156 5.76 -3.32 -0.65
N MET A 157 6.29 -4.23 -1.47
CA MET A 157 7.73 -4.35 -1.66
C MET A 157 8.06 -4.87 -3.05
N SER A 158 9.12 -4.33 -3.66
CA SER A 158 9.58 -4.75 -4.98
C SER A 158 10.58 -5.90 -4.90
N ASN A 159 10.90 -6.47 -6.06
CA ASN A 159 12.03 -7.37 -6.29
C ASN A 159 13.33 -6.59 -6.63
N GLY A 160 13.39 -5.30 -6.30
CA GLY A 160 14.45 -4.37 -6.72
C GLY A 160 14.06 -3.49 -7.91
N TYR A 161 12.93 -3.75 -8.57
CA TYR A 161 12.38 -2.91 -9.63
C TYR A 161 10.85 -2.78 -9.52
N THR A 162 10.32 -1.63 -9.92
CA THR A 162 8.89 -1.49 -10.19
C THR A 162 8.54 -1.98 -11.59
N GLU A 163 7.26 -2.21 -11.86
CA GLU A 163 6.76 -2.52 -13.20
C GLU A 163 6.19 -1.30 -13.90
N SER A 164 6.27 -1.32 -15.23
CA SER A 164 5.43 -0.45 -16.03
C SER A 164 3.97 -0.94 -15.99
N SER A 165 3.00 -0.02 -16.08
CA SER A 165 1.59 -0.43 -16.16
C SER A 165 1.28 -1.22 -17.44
N SER A 166 2.07 -0.99 -18.51
CA SER A 166 1.92 -1.68 -19.78
C SER A 166 2.32 -3.15 -19.67
N ASP A 167 3.42 -3.45 -18.97
CA ASP A 167 3.88 -4.83 -18.82
C ASP A 167 2.98 -5.64 -17.88
N PHE A 168 2.44 -4.99 -16.84
CA PHE A 168 1.61 -5.69 -15.85
C PHE A 168 0.13 -5.81 -16.25
N TRP A 169 -0.49 -4.73 -16.76
CA TRP A 169 -1.92 -4.69 -17.09
C TRP A 169 -2.23 -4.53 -18.59
N GLY A 170 -1.22 -4.33 -19.44
CA GLY A 170 -1.42 -4.09 -20.88
C GLY A 170 -1.88 -2.67 -21.25
N TYR A 171 -1.96 -1.75 -20.27
CA TYR A 171 -2.35 -0.35 -20.51
C TYR A 171 -1.22 0.59 -20.15
N HIS A 172 -0.91 1.53 -21.05
CA HIS A 172 0.19 2.47 -20.86
C HIS A 172 -0.26 3.71 -20.08
N HIS A 173 0.38 3.97 -18.93
CA HIS A 173 0.33 5.23 -18.21
C HIS A 173 1.74 5.87 -18.22
N PRO A 174 1.93 7.09 -18.77
CA PRO A 174 3.24 7.72 -18.85
C PRO A 174 3.96 7.89 -17.51
N TYR A 175 3.18 8.04 -16.43
CA TYR A 175 3.68 8.21 -15.07
C TYR A 175 3.94 6.88 -14.32
N LEU A 176 3.52 5.72 -14.87
CA LEU A 176 3.76 4.38 -14.27
C LEU A 176 4.76 3.60 -15.12
N GLN A 177 6.04 3.94 -14.96
CA GLN A 177 7.15 3.31 -15.66
C GLN A 177 7.99 2.48 -14.66
N SER A 178 8.71 1.49 -15.18
CA SER A 178 9.67 0.75 -14.37
C SER A 178 10.78 1.70 -13.88
N VAL A 179 11.09 1.61 -12.60
CA VAL A 179 12.22 2.27 -11.95
C VAL A 179 12.93 1.27 -11.07
N GLU A 180 14.25 1.42 -10.94
CA GLU A 180 15.01 0.69 -9.93
C GLU A 180 14.52 1.10 -8.53
N SER A 181 14.48 0.16 -7.59
CA SER A 181 14.07 0.39 -6.21
C SER A 181 15.10 -0.21 -5.26
N VAL A 182 16.32 0.34 -5.30
CA VAL A 182 17.49 -0.17 -4.54
C VAL A 182 17.27 -0.17 -3.03
N TRP A 183 16.33 0.64 -2.53
CA TRP A 183 16.02 0.75 -1.11
C TRP A 183 15.16 -0.40 -0.58
N ASP A 184 14.60 -1.21 -1.48
CA ASP A 184 13.91 -2.46 -1.15
C ASP A 184 14.90 -3.58 -0.81
N GLN A 185 16.20 -3.27 -0.72
CA GLN A 185 17.25 -4.23 -0.42
C GLN A 185 17.57 -4.29 1.09
N ASN A 186 17.70 -5.54 1.55
CA ASN A 186 17.52 -6.03 2.92
C ASN A 186 16.06 -6.05 3.38
N LEU A 187 15.52 -7.25 3.51
CA LEU A 187 15.19 -7.92 4.78
C LEU A 187 14.83 -9.39 4.45
N GLU A 188 14.94 -10.32 5.38
CA GLU A 188 14.60 -11.76 5.28
C GLU A 188 13.12 -12.06 4.87
N ILE A 189 12.40 -11.10 4.31
CA ILE A 189 10.96 -11.04 4.00
C ILE A 189 10.66 -10.88 2.51
N ALA A 190 11.66 -10.62 1.67
CA ALA A 190 11.43 -10.43 0.23
C ALA A 190 11.18 -11.74 -0.52
N GLU A 191 11.65 -12.86 0.03
CA GLU A 191 11.39 -14.20 -0.51
C GLU A 191 10.21 -14.84 0.21
N ASP A 192 9.33 -15.51 -0.53
CA ASP A 192 8.28 -16.34 0.03
C ASP A 192 8.16 -17.65 -0.74
N VAL A 193 8.06 -18.74 0.03
CA VAL A 193 7.91 -20.10 -0.50
C VAL A 193 6.47 -20.54 -0.33
N THR A 194 5.78 -20.77 -1.45
CA THR A 194 4.42 -21.30 -1.49
C THR A 194 4.44 -22.69 -2.13
N SER A 195 3.96 -23.71 -1.41
CA SER A 195 3.82 -25.08 -1.93
C SER A 195 2.36 -25.43 -2.14
N LEU A 196 2.00 -25.78 -3.37
CA LEU A 196 0.65 -26.21 -3.75
C LEU A 196 0.69 -27.63 -4.29
N SER A 197 -0.41 -28.38 -4.15
CA SER A 197 -0.48 -29.70 -4.78
C SER A 197 -0.55 -29.58 -6.31
N VAL A 198 0.05 -30.52 -7.04
CA VAL A 198 -0.05 -30.59 -8.51
C VAL A 198 -1.51 -30.64 -8.96
N GLU A 199 -2.36 -31.38 -8.24
CA GLU A 199 -3.80 -31.45 -8.50
C GLU A 199 -4.48 -30.07 -8.41
N GLU A 200 -4.14 -29.29 -7.40
CA GLU A 200 -4.69 -27.95 -7.20
C GLU A 200 -4.25 -26.99 -8.30
N VAL A 201 -2.95 -26.96 -8.64
CA VAL A 201 -2.42 -26.11 -9.72
C VAL A 201 -3.06 -26.49 -11.06
N ASN A 202 -3.14 -27.78 -11.36
CA ASN A 202 -3.79 -28.30 -12.57
C ASN A 202 -5.26 -27.90 -12.65
N ARG A 203 -6.00 -28.01 -11.54
CA ARG A 203 -7.41 -27.62 -11.47
C ARG A 203 -7.60 -26.11 -11.67
N ILE A 204 -6.79 -25.28 -11.02
CA ILE A 204 -6.93 -23.81 -11.06
C ILE A 204 -6.55 -23.25 -12.44
N LEU A 205 -5.44 -23.72 -13.00
CA LEU A 205 -4.94 -23.23 -14.30
C LEU A 205 -5.54 -23.98 -15.50
N GLY A 206 -6.24 -25.09 -15.25
CA GLY A 206 -6.82 -25.94 -16.30
C GLY A 206 -5.75 -26.60 -17.16
N ILE A 207 -4.69 -27.12 -16.52
CA ILE A 207 -3.50 -27.74 -17.15
C ILE A 207 -3.28 -29.15 -16.60
N ASN A 208 -2.27 -29.86 -17.12
CA ASN A 208 -1.86 -31.18 -16.66
C ASN A 208 -0.34 -31.27 -16.47
N LEU A 209 0.20 -30.52 -15.50
CA LEU A 209 1.59 -30.62 -15.08
C LEU A 209 1.87 -32.02 -14.53
N LYS A 210 2.98 -32.62 -15.00
CA LYS A 210 3.46 -33.94 -14.54
C LYS A 210 4.81 -33.85 -13.85
N ASP A 211 5.70 -33.04 -14.40
CA ASP A 211 7.06 -32.81 -13.95
C ASP A 211 7.57 -31.48 -14.55
N ASN A 212 8.82 -31.14 -14.28
CA ASN A 212 9.45 -29.91 -14.80
C ASN A 212 9.53 -29.83 -16.32
N ASN A 213 9.42 -30.94 -17.06
CA ASN A 213 9.39 -30.88 -18.54
C ASN A 213 8.06 -30.31 -19.07
N SER A 214 7.05 -30.17 -18.20
CA SER A 214 5.80 -29.48 -18.53
C SER A 214 5.89 -27.96 -18.37
N VAL A 215 7.03 -27.45 -17.89
CA VAL A 215 7.33 -26.02 -17.75
C VAL A 215 8.18 -25.60 -18.94
N GLY A 216 7.66 -24.68 -19.74
CA GLY A 216 8.31 -24.18 -20.95
C GLY A 216 9.07 -22.88 -20.70
N VAL A 217 9.12 -22.04 -21.74
CA VAL A 217 9.86 -20.78 -21.71
C VAL A 217 9.23 -19.80 -20.72
N ILE A 218 10.08 -19.17 -19.91
CA ILE A 218 9.74 -18.03 -19.07
C ILE A 218 10.37 -16.78 -19.70
N LYS A 219 9.58 -15.72 -19.86
CA LYS A 219 10.05 -14.40 -20.29
C LYS A 219 9.86 -13.40 -19.15
N GLU A 220 10.81 -12.49 -19.00
CA GLU A 220 10.78 -11.45 -17.98
C GLU A 220 10.36 -10.09 -18.56
N THR A 221 9.77 -9.25 -17.71
CA THR A 221 9.56 -7.81 -17.96
C THR A 221 10.86 -7.02 -17.72
N GLU A 222 10.83 -5.71 -18.00
CA GLU A 222 11.94 -4.81 -17.60
C GLU A 222 12.17 -4.84 -16.08
N GLY A 223 11.09 -4.88 -15.30
CA GLY A 223 11.10 -4.97 -13.84
C GLY A 223 11.37 -6.38 -13.27
N LYS A 224 11.82 -7.32 -14.10
CA LYS A 224 12.26 -8.68 -13.70
C LYS A 224 11.15 -9.57 -13.13
N ARG A 225 9.89 -9.28 -13.43
CA ARG A 225 8.77 -10.19 -13.16
C ARG A 225 8.49 -11.09 -14.37
N VAL A 226 7.78 -12.20 -14.15
CA VAL A 226 7.35 -13.11 -15.21
C VAL A 226 6.33 -12.40 -16.11
N ALA A 227 6.76 -12.00 -17.30
CA ALA A 227 5.90 -11.48 -18.35
C ALA A 227 5.01 -12.60 -18.92
N GLU A 228 5.63 -13.72 -19.29
CA GLU A 228 4.97 -14.89 -19.88
C GLU A 228 5.61 -16.17 -19.36
N ILE A 229 4.79 -17.19 -19.12
CA ILE A 229 5.21 -18.55 -18.80
C ILE A 229 4.38 -19.57 -19.55
N GLU A 230 5.03 -20.59 -20.11
CA GLU A 230 4.36 -21.74 -20.69
C GLU A 230 4.24 -22.89 -19.68
N LEU A 231 3.03 -23.38 -19.46
CA LEU A 231 2.71 -24.52 -18.60
C LEU A 231 1.80 -25.48 -19.37
N ASP A 232 2.24 -26.73 -19.57
CA ASP A 232 1.51 -27.75 -20.34
C ASP A 232 1.09 -27.26 -21.74
N GLY A 233 2.02 -26.58 -22.44
CA GLY A 233 1.79 -26.02 -23.78
C GLY A 233 0.81 -24.83 -23.82
N LYS A 234 0.39 -24.30 -22.67
CA LYS A 234 -0.45 -23.09 -22.58
C LYS A 234 0.36 -21.92 -22.01
N THR A 235 0.20 -20.75 -22.62
CA THR A 235 0.85 -19.52 -22.17
C THR A 235 -0.02 -18.76 -21.17
N PHE A 236 0.60 -18.30 -20.08
CA PHE A 236 0.01 -17.44 -19.06
C PHE A 236 0.89 -16.23 -18.82
N SER A 237 0.31 -15.08 -18.48
CA SER A 237 1.08 -13.99 -17.88
C SER A 237 1.39 -14.30 -16.42
N GLY A 238 2.54 -13.85 -15.89
CA GLY A 238 2.88 -14.02 -14.47
C GLY A 238 1.84 -13.38 -13.55
N ALA A 239 1.28 -12.22 -13.90
CA ALA A 239 0.21 -11.56 -13.14
C ALA A 239 -1.04 -12.45 -12.96
N LYS A 240 -1.42 -13.19 -14.01
CA LYS A 240 -2.55 -14.14 -13.97
C LYS A 240 -2.23 -15.36 -13.10
N VAL A 241 -1.01 -15.89 -13.16
CA VAL A 241 -0.59 -16.99 -12.29
C VAL A 241 -0.59 -16.55 -10.83
N MET A 242 -0.03 -15.37 -10.55
CA MET A 242 -0.03 -14.75 -9.23
C MET A 242 -1.43 -14.62 -8.65
N ASP A 243 -2.37 -14.03 -9.40
CA ASP A 243 -3.75 -13.82 -8.97
C ASP A 243 -4.49 -15.15 -8.72
N LEU A 244 -4.40 -16.10 -9.66
CA LEU A 244 -5.12 -17.37 -9.57
C LEU A 244 -4.61 -18.29 -8.46
N LEU A 245 -3.30 -18.28 -8.21
CA LEU A 245 -2.67 -19.16 -7.21
C LEU A 245 -2.43 -18.47 -5.86
N GLY A 246 -2.73 -17.17 -5.76
CA GLY A 246 -2.54 -16.40 -4.52
C GLY A 246 -1.07 -16.19 -4.16
N LEU A 247 -0.19 -16.09 -5.15
CA LEU A 247 1.24 -15.81 -4.93
C LEU A 247 1.42 -14.35 -4.48
N LYS A 248 2.50 -14.08 -3.72
CA LYS A 248 2.77 -12.71 -3.24
C LYS A 248 3.17 -11.75 -4.36
N SER A 249 3.79 -12.25 -5.42
CA SER A 249 4.20 -11.45 -6.57
C SER A 249 4.19 -12.28 -7.85
N SER A 250 4.41 -11.61 -8.99
CA SER A 250 4.63 -12.26 -10.29
C SER A 250 6.11 -12.39 -10.65
N ASP A 251 7.03 -12.06 -9.73
CA ASP A 251 8.42 -12.52 -9.79
C ASP A 251 8.45 -13.84 -9.03
N PHE A 252 8.49 -14.95 -9.76
CA PHE A 252 8.60 -16.25 -9.15
C PHE A 252 9.40 -17.24 -9.99
N GLU A 253 10.09 -18.11 -9.28
CA GLU A 253 10.58 -19.39 -9.78
C GLU A 253 9.59 -20.48 -9.41
N LEU A 254 9.58 -21.59 -10.17
CA LEU A 254 8.74 -22.74 -9.86
C LEU A 254 9.45 -24.07 -10.11
N ASP A 255 9.15 -25.05 -9.26
CA ASP A 255 9.71 -26.39 -9.31
C ASP A 255 8.64 -27.45 -8.97
N VAL A 256 8.49 -28.46 -9.83
CA VAL A 256 7.55 -29.57 -9.65
C VAL A 256 8.24 -30.74 -8.95
N GLN A 257 7.93 -30.92 -7.67
CA GLN A 257 8.53 -31.91 -6.78
C GLN A 257 7.51 -32.99 -6.42
N GLY A 258 7.50 -34.09 -7.19
CA GLY A 258 6.58 -35.21 -6.95
C GLY A 258 5.12 -34.78 -7.13
N ASN A 259 4.37 -34.65 -6.02
CA ASN A 259 2.97 -34.22 -6.03
C ASN A 259 2.78 -32.76 -5.58
N GLN A 260 3.86 -31.98 -5.54
CA GLN A 260 3.84 -30.56 -5.17
C GLN A 260 4.43 -29.71 -6.29
N VAL A 261 3.97 -28.47 -6.38
CA VAL A 261 4.61 -27.39 -7.12
C VAL A 261 5.04 -26.35 -6.09
N VAL A 262 6.34 -26.12 -6.02
CA VAL A 262 6.96 -25.14 -5.12
C VAL A 262 7.20 -23.87 -5.91
N PHE A 263 6.66 -22.76 -5.43
CA PHE A 263 6.91 -21.42 -5.95
C PHE A 263 7.80 -20.66 -4.97
N ILE A 264 8.84 -20.02 -5.49
CA ILE A 264 9.68 -19.07 -4.74
C ILE A 264 9.41 -17.71 -5.34
N THR A 265 8.80 -16.81 -4.58
CA THR A 265 8.41 -15.47 -5.06
C THR A 265 9.31 -14.39 -4.48
N HIS A 266 9.57 -13.33 -5.23
CA HIS A 266 10.32 -12.15 -4.78
C HIS A 266 9.47 -10.88 -4.78
N GLY A 267 9.52 -10.13 -3.67
CA GLY A 267 8.68 -8.96 -3.46
C GLY A 267 7.23 -9.30 -3.07
N PHE A 268 6.41 -8.28 -2.87
CA PHE A 268 5.01 -8.42 -2.46
C PHE A 268 4.15 -7.33 -3.11
N GLY A 269 3.28 -7.77 -4.02
CA GLY A 269 2.27 -6.97 -4.70
C GLY A 269 2.49 -6.91 -6.21
N HIS A 270 1.68 -6.10 -6.88
CA HIS A 270 1.69 -5.97 -8.34
C HIS A 270 2.94 -5.30 -8.92
N GLY A 271 3.76 -4.61 -8.11
CA GLY A 271 5.01 -4.01 -8.58
C GLY A 271 4.89 -2.66 -9.28
N VAL A 272 3.70 -2.27 -9.73
CA VAL A 272 3.48 -0.98 -10.42
C VAL A 272 3.37 0.21 -9.45
N GLY A 273 4.03 1.33 -9.77
CA GLY A 273 3.94 2.59 -9.02
C GLY A 273 4.83 2.63 -7.78
N MET A 274 4.32 3.11 -6.64
CA MET A 274 5.15 3.33 -5.44
C MET A 274 5.33 2.08 -4.59
N SER A 275 6.58 1.67 -4.34
CA SER A 275 6.92 0.68 -3.30
C SER A 275 6.86 1.32 -1.91
N GLN A 276 6.12 0.73 -0.97
CA GLN A 276 6.01 1.22 0.40
C GLN A 276 7.32 1.04 1.18
N TYR A 277 7.96 -0.13 1.06
CA TYR A 277 9.28 -0.38 1.66
C TYR A 277 10.38 0.44 0.95
N GLY A 278 10.25 0.65 -0.35
CA GLY A 278 11.14 1.55 -1.08
C GLY A 278 11.02 3.00 -0.63
N ALA A 279 9.80 3.53 -0.49
CA ALA A 279 9.54 4.84 0.10
C ALA A 279 10.11 4.96 1.52
N GLN A 280 10.00 3.91 2.32
CA GLN A 280 10.59 3.86 3.65
C GLN A 280 12.12 3.94 3.63
N GLY A 281 12.78 3.20 2.76
CA GLY A 281 14.23 3.25 2.66
C GLY A 281 14.73 4.57 2.06
N MET A 282 13.99 5.18 1.14
CA MET A 282 14.24 6.55 0.67
C MET A 282 14.14 7.56 1.81
N ALA A 283 13.07 7.51 2.60
CA ALA A 283 12.88 8.42 3.74
C ALA A 283 13.98 8.24 4.80
N LYS A 284 14.39 7.00 5.08
CA LYS A 284 15.56 6.71 5.94
C LYS A 284 16.87 7.27 5.38
N ALA A 285 16.99 7.38 4.06
CA ALA A 285 18.11 8.02 3.38
C ALA A 285 17.98 9.57 3.34
N GLY A 286 16.99 10.14 4.02
CA GLY A 286 16.79 11.58 4.14
C GLY A 286 16.00 12.22 3.00
N LYS A 287 15.35 11.41 2.15
CA LYS A 287 14.45 11.90 1.09
C LYS A 287 13.11 12.35 1.67
N ASP A 288 12.62 13.49 1.21
CA ASP A 288 11.28 13.95 1.59
C ASP A 288 10.18 13.28 0.74
N TYR A 289 8.92 13.53 1.09
CA TYR A 289 7.79 12.94 0.37
C TYR A 289 7.69 13.40 -1.10
N ASP A 290 8.22 14.57 -1.44
CA ASP A 290 8.18 15.14 -2.79
C ASP A 290 9.17 14.37 -3.68
N GLU A 291 10.39 14.17 -3.20
CA GLU A 291 11.38 13.34 -3.86
C GLU A 291 10.90 11.89 -4.03
N ILE A 292 10.24 11.31 -3.01
CA ILE A 292 9.68 9.96 -3.08
C ILE A 292 8.62 9.85 -4.18
N ILE A 293 7.65 10.78 -4.22
CA ILE A 293 6.57 10.75 -5.21
C ILE A 293 7.12 10.90 -6.64
N HIS A 294 7.99 11.87 -6.88
CA HIS A 294 8.57 12.09 -8.22
C HIS A 294 9.52 10.96 -8.64
N TYR A 295 10.04 10.18 -7.70
CA TYR A 295 10.83 9.00 -8.00
C TYR A 295 9.97 7.89 -8.63
N TYR A 296 8.86 7.54 -7.98
CA TYR A 296 7.99 6.43 -8.39
C TYR A 296 6.97 6.80 -9.48
N TYR A 297 6.53 8.05 -9.53
CA TYR A 297 5.57 8.52 -10.52
C TYR A 297 6.24 9.54 -11.46
N LYS A 298 6.38 9.20 -12.74
CA LYS A 298 7.15 10.02 -13.69
C LYS A 298 6.37 11.24 -14.17
N ASP A 299 7.08 12.36 -14.27
CA ASP A 299 6.59 13.63 -14.84
C ASP A 299 5.28 14.15 -14.21
N VAL A 300 5.04 13.77 -12.95
CA VAL A 300 3.90 14.25 -12.17
C VAL A 300 4.18 15.59 -11.51
N LYS A 301 3.13 16.20 -10.95
CA LYS A 301 3.22 17.33 -10.04
C LYS A 301 2.40 17.05 -8.80
N ILE A 302 2.83 17.59 -7.66
CA ILE A 302 2.02 17.68 -6.46
C ILE A 302 1.33 19.04 -6.43
N VAL A 303 0.00 19.05 -6.35
CA VAL A 303 -0.82 20.27 -6.29
C VAL A 303 -1.81 20.21 -5.14
N ASN A 304 -2.33 21.37 -4.73
CA ASN A 304 -3.43 21.42 -3.77
C ASN A 304 -4.76 21.22 -4.51
N TYR A 305 -5.51 20.20 -4.11
CA TYR A 305 -6.82 19.90 -4.67
C TYR A 305 -7.83 21.01 -4.33
N GLY A 306 -8.54 21.51 -5.35
CA GLY A 306 -9.56 22.55 -5.20
C GLY A 306 -9.06 23.99 -5.32
N ASN A 307 -7.78 24.22 -5.62
CA ASN A 307 -7.21 25.52 -6.01
C ASN A 307 -6.88 25.56 -7.50
#